data_AF-A0A6S7K2S9-F1
#
_entry.id   AF-A0A6S7K2S9-F1
#
_cell.length_a   1.000
_cell.length_b   1.000
_cell.length_c   1.000
_cell.angle_alpha   90.00
_cell.angle_beta   90.00
_cell.angle_gamma   90.00
#
_symmetry.space_group_name_H-M   'P 1'
#
loop_
_entity.id
_entity.type
_entity.pdbx_description
1 polymer ?
#
loop_
_entity_poly.entity_id
_entity_poly.type
_entity_poly.pdbx_seq_one_letter_code
_entity_poly.pdbx_strand_id
1 'polypeptide(L)'
;VDECVQTPDICHQNANCTNTEGSYSCQCLKGYTGDGKLNCSDIDECTSPNVCIQNSQCSNTVGSYVCQCVVGYSGDGYSNCTDINECKQSYSVCHSLAKCSDTEGTFSCQCDSGFTGDGIVNCTDVDECSQSPSVCHQHAKCTNTIGSYSCQCNQGFLGDGIQDCAENRPPQFTTPRTVNAILNNDTKIQIMAVDPENQDMTFTLLLNGTLTTAQISKQLLTISNLKENGTVYVQVQDEMGAKNILILQVNAFKCPCVHNGKCYQNKTIVYPIQLSDYLCQCEDPYTGDRCEIRPNPCNELPCYPGLECSIAQNSEGFTCEECPTLFEGDGKQCALKPTEEKSSVVSEMTLTDQKWDDQLKTKTSKTYKNLASQLTVEIRKVYKDRVGFSYVIIKGF
;
A
#
# COMPACT_ATOMS: atom_id res chain seq x y z
N VAL A 1 -64.49 -63.63 -74.23
CA VAL A 1 -64.83 -62.22 -74.53
C VAL A 1 -64.02 -61.39 -73.55
N ASP A 2 -63.61 -60.18 -73.93
CA ASP A 2 -62.99 -59.25 -72.99
C ASP A 2 -63.86 -58.00 -72.93
N GLU A 3 -64.69 -57.97 -71.90
CA GLU A 3 -65.69 -56.95 -71.65
C GLU A 3 -65.05 -55.57 -71.44
N CYS A 4 -63.83 -55.50 -70.90
CA CYS A 4 -63.11 -54.26 -70.67
C CYS A 4 -62.59 -53.63 -71.98
N VAL A 5 -62.33 -54.45 -73.01
CA VAL A 5 -61.89 -53.97 -74.34
C VAL A 5 -63.08 -53.69 -75.25
N GLN A 6 -64.15 -54.49 -75.15
CA GLN A 6 -65.32 -54.36 -76.03
C GLN A 6 -66.27 -53.24 -75.62
N THR A 7 -66.26 -52.80 -74.35
CA THR A 7 -67.08 -51.67 -73.88
C THR A 7 -66.24 -50.81 -72.93
N PRO A 8 -65.50 -49.81 -73.46
CA PRO A 8 -64.52 -49.04 -72.69
C PRO A 8 -65.08 -48.29 -71.47
N ASP A 9 -66.37 -47.94 -71.46
CA ASP A 9 -67.05 -47.22 -70.37
C ASP A 9 -67.94 -48.13 -69.49
N ILE A 10 -67.67 -49.45 -69.46
CA ILE A 10 -68.48 -50.42 -68.69
C ILE A 10 -68.34 -50.28 -67.15
N CYS A 11 -67.25 -49.64 -66.69
CA CYS A 11 -67.02 -49.30 -65.29
C CYS A 11 -67.08 -47.77 -65.09
N HIS A 12 -67.29 -47.34 -63.85
CA HIS A 12 -67.27 -45.91 -63.51
C HIS A 12 -65.92 -45.29 -63.87
N GLN A 13 -65.90 -44.00 -64.24
CA GLN A 13 -64.68 -43.28 -64.67
C GLN A 13 -63.51 -43.34 -63.66
N ASN A 14 -63.81 -43.52 -62.37
CA ASN A 14 -62.84 -43.69 -61.29
C ASN A 14 -62.73 -45.15 -60.83
N ALA A 15 -62.83 -46.13 -61.73
CA ALA A 15 -62.70 -47.56 -61.44
C ALA A 15 -61.85 -48.29 -62.49
N ASN A 16 -61.10 -49.30 -62.06
CA ASN A 16 -60.39 -50.22 -62.94
C ASN A 16 -61.29 -51.40 -63.32
N CYS A 17 -61.38 -51.69 -64.62
CA CYS A 17 -62.01 -52.89 -65.14
C CYS A 17 -61.01 -54.06 -65.14
N THR A 18 -61.42 -55.19 -64.60
CA THR A 18 -60.67 -56.44 -64.61
C THR A 18 -61.53 -57.52 -65.23
N ASN A 19 -61.08 -58.09 -66.34
CA ASN A 19 -61.79 -59.19 -66.99
C ASN A 19 -61.59 -60.47 -66.18
N THR A 20 -62.67 -61.25 -66.01
CA THR A 20 -62.67 -62.49 -65.24
C THR A 20 -63.23 -63.63 -66.09
N GLU A 21 -62.94 -64.88 -65.74
CA GLU A 21 -63.46 -66.01 -66.51
C GLU A 21 -65.00 -66.07 -66.41
N GLY A 22 -65.68 -65.70 -67.49
CA GLY A 22 -67.15 -65.68 -67.59
C GLY A 22 -67.83 -64.36 -67.18
N SER A 23 -67.08 -63.32 -66.77
CA SER A 23 -67.64 -62.00 -66.43
C SER A 23 -66.56 -60.91 -66.32
N TYR A 24 -66.87 -59.75 -65.74
CA TYR A 24 -65.92 -58.70 -65.42
C TYR A 24 -66.18 -58.13 -64.01
N SER A 25 -65.13 -57.60 -63.37
CA SER A 25 -65.23 -56.86 -62.11
C SER A 25 -64.70 -55.44 -62.25
N CYS A 26 -65.46 -54.48 -61.71
CA CYS A 26 -65.04 -53.09 -61.59
C CYS A 26 -64.66 -52.82 -60.14
N GLN A 27 -63.47 -52.27 -59.91
CA GLN A 27 -63.02 -51.86 -58.58
C GLN A 27 -62.68 -50.37 -58.62
N CYS A 28 -63.25 -49.57 -57.70
CA CYS A 28 -62.90 -48.17 -57.59
C CYS A 28 -61.39 -47.98 -57.45
N LEU A 29 -60.86 -46.92 -58.05
CA LEU A 29 -59.44 -46.55 -57.94
C LEU A 29 -59.10 -46.30 -56.46
N LYS A 30 -57.80 -46.41 -56.12
CA LYS A 30 -57.32 -46.06 -54.77
C LYS A 30 -57.73 -44.61 -54.44
N GLY A 31 -58.27 -44.39 -53.24
CA GLY A 31 -58.83 -43.10 -52.82
C GLY A 31 -60.35 -42.96 -53.06
N TYR A 32 -61.01 -43.97 -53.64
CA TYR A 32 -62.45 -43.96 -53.91
C TYR A 32 -63.17 -45.17 -53.31
N THR A 33 -64.43 -44.99 -52.93
CA THR A 33 -65.31 -46.01 -52.38
C THR A 33 -66.64 -46.08 -53.14
N GLY A 34 -67.21 -47.28 -53.28
CA GLY A 34 -68.46 -47.49 -54.02
C GLY A 34 -68.54 -48.86 -54.69
N ASP A 35 -69.42 -48.98 -55.70
CA ASP A 35 -69.73 -50.24 -56.39
C ASP A 35 -68.86 -50.52 -57.64
N GLY A 36 -67.99 -49.57 -58.02
CA GLY A 36 -67.11 -49.68 -59.19
C GLY A 36 -67.82 -49.50 -60.54
N LYS A 37 -69.15 -49.56 -60.59
CA LYS A 37 -69.94 -49.59 -61.83
C LYS A 37 -70.67 -48.28 -62.08
N LEU A 38 -71.51 -47.85 -61.13
CA LEU A 38 -72.30 -46.62 -61.23
C LEU A 38 -71.81 -45.55 -60.26
N ASN A 39 -71.15 -45.94 -59.17
CA ASN A 39 -70.69 -45.02 -58.14
C ASN A 39 -69.28 -45.37 -57.68
N CYS A 40 -68.36 -44.43 -57.87
CA CYS A 40 -67.14 -44.32 -57.06
C CYS A 40 -67.05 -42.89 -56.55
N SER A 41 -67.37 -42.71 -55.27
CA SER A 41 -67.25 -41.46 -54.55
C SER A 41 -65.89 -41.37 -53.90
N ASP A 42 -65.36 -40.17 -53.80
CA ASP A 42 -64.11 -39.88 -53.11
C ASP A 42 -64.19 -40.30 -51.63
N ILE A 43 -63.10 -40.87 -51.09
CA ILE A 43 -62.98 -41.18 -49.66
C ILE A 43 -62.44 -39.93 -48.97
N ASP A 44 -63.18 -39.39 -48.01
CA ASP A 44 -62.63 -38.33 -47.16
C ASP A 44 -61.72 -38.94 -46.08
N GLU A 45 -60.42 -39.05 -46.39
CA GLU A 45 -59.46 -39.63 -45.45
C GLU A 45 -59.31 -38.79 -44.17
N CYS A 46 -59.65 -37.49 -44.19
CA CYS A 46 -59.57 -36.62 -43.01
C CYS A 46 -60.61 -36.96 -41.94
N THR A 47 -61.62 -37.76 -42.26
CA THR A 47 -62.58 -38.29 -41.27
C THR A 47 -61.98 -39.38 -40.38
N SER A 48 -60.86 -39.97 -40.79
CA SER A 48 -60.17 -41.00 -40.01
C SER A 48 -59.19 -40.37 -39.00
N PRO A 49 -59.18 -40.83 -37.73
CA PRO A 49 -58.27 -40.29 -36.74
C PRO A 49 -56.81 -40.64 -37.07
N ASN A 50 -55.88 -39.72 -36.79
CA ASN A 50 -54.43 -39.87 -36.98
C ASN A 50 -53.97 -40.08 -38.44
N VAL A 51 -54.74 -39.63 -39.43
CA VAL A 51 -54.30 -39.66 -40.84
C VAL A 51 -53.14 -38.68 -41.12
N CYS A 52 -53.09 -37.56 -40.39
CA CYS A 52 -51.96 -36.64 -40.39
C CYS A 52 -51.27 -36.61 -39.02
N ILE A 53 -50.00 -36.22 -38.97
CA ILE A 53 -49.20 -36.16 -37.74
C ILE A 53 -49.68 -35.02 -36.80
N GLN A 54 -49.27 -35.04 -35.53
CA GLN A 54 -49.54 -33.92 -34.62
C GLN A 54 -49.00 -32.59 -35.17
N ASN A 55 -49.66 -31.47 -34.87
CA ASN A 55 -49.34 -30.13 -35.38
C ASN A 55 -49.46 -30.01 -36.91
N SER A 56 -50.42 -30.73 -37.49
CA SER A 56 -50.79 -30.63 -38.90
C SER A 56 -52.30 -30.56 -39.12
N GLN A 57 -52.70 -30.06 -40.27
CA GLN A 57 -54.08 -29.96 -40.73
C GLN A 57 -54.27 -30.84 -41.97
N CYS A 58 -55.35 -31.63 -41.97
CA CYS A 58 -55.76 -32.46 -43.09
C CYS A 58 -56.71 -31.68 -44.01
N SER A 59 -56.49 -31.76 -45.32
CA SER A 59 -57.41 -31.28 -46.35
C SER A 59 -57.68 -32.41 -47.35
N ASN A 60 -58.94 -32.79 -47.49
CA ASN A 60 -59.34 -33.81 -48.46
C ASN A 60 -59.25 -33.27 -49.89
N THR A 61 -58.80 -34.11 -50.83
CA THR A 61 -58.67 -33.77 -52.26
C THR A 61 -59.28 -34.88 -53.11
N VAL A 62 -59.58 -34.60 -54.38
CA VAL A 62 -60.20 -35.61 -55.23
C VAL A 62 -59.22 -36.77 -55.49
N GLY A 63 -59.50 -37.94 -54.91
CA GLY A 63 -58.74 -39.19 -55.00
C GLY A 63 -57.57 -39.32 -54.02
N SER A 64 -57.41 -38.40 -53.05
CA SER A 64 -56.33 -38.41 -52.05
C SER A 64 -56.59 -37.37 -50.97
N TYR A 65 -55.70 -37.26 -49.99
CA TYR A 65 -55.67 -36.15 -49.02
C TYR A 65 -54.31 -35.44 -49.04
N VAL A 66 -54.29 -34.23 -48.45
CA VAL A 66 -53.07 -33.47 -48.19
C VAL A 66 -52.99 -33.12 -46.71
N CYS A 67 -51.87 -33.49 -46.09
CA CYS A 67 -51.52 -33.03 -44.75
C CYS A 67 -50.54 -31.85 -44.85
N GLN A 68 -50.78 -30.79 -44.08
CA GLN A 68 -49.89 -29.63 -44.02
C GLN A 68 -49.63 -29.26 -42.56
N CYS A 69 -48.38 -29.00 -42.19
CA CYS A 69 -48.07 -28.51 -40.84
C CYS A 69 -48.81 -27.19 -40.54
N VAL A 70 -49.29 -27.04 -39.32
CA VAL A 70 -49.92 -25.78 -38.89
C VAL A 70 -48.87 -24.64 -38.86
N VAL A 71 -49.35 -23.39 -38.84
CA VAL A 71 -48.47 -22.21 -38.75
C VAL A 71 -47.54 -22.35 -37.54
N GLY A 72 -46.25 -22.04 -37.72
CA GLY A 72 -45.20 -22.22 -36.71
C GLY A 72 -44.45 -23.56 -36.80
N TYR A 73 -44.89 -24.49 -37.65
CA TYR A 73 -44.25 -25.80 -37.83
C TYR A 73 -43.81 -26.04 -39.28
N SER A 74 -42.76 -26.84 -39.45
CA SER A 74 -42.22 -27.22 -40.75
C SER A 74 -42.05 -28.73 -40.87
N GLY A 75 -42.28 -29.26 -42.06
CA GLY A 75 -42.22 -30.70 -42.33
C GLY A 75 -43.12 -31.11 -43.49
N ASP A 76 -43.40 -32.40 -43.58
CA ASP A 76 -44.22 -32.98 -44.66
C ASP A 76 -45.70 -33.08 -44.31
N GLY A 77 -46.10 -32.87 -43.04
CA GLY A 77 -47.48 -33.01 -42.58
C GLY A 77 -47.94 -34.45 -42.33
N TYR A 78 -47.24 -35.45 -42.89
CA TYR A 78 -47.62 -36.86 -42.81
C TYR A 78 -46.82 -37.61 -41.73
N SER A 79 -45.51 -37.39 -41.69
CA SER A 79 -44.57 -38.09 -40.81
C SER A 79 -43.80 -37.16 -39.89
N ASN A 80 -43.72 -35.88 -40.26
CA ASN A 80 -42.96 -34.88 -39.54
C ASN A 80 -43.65 -33.51 -39.60
N CYS A 81 -43.85 -32.90 -38.43
CA CYS A 81 -44.05 -31.48 -38.24
C CYS A 81 -43.26 -31.05 -37.01
N THR A 82 -42.10 -30.43 -37.24
CA THR A 82 -41.24 -29.89 -36.19
C THR A 82 -41.41 -28.40 -36.08
N ASP A 83 -41.41 -27.92 -34.84
CA ASP A 83 -41.42 -26.51 -34.50
C ASP A 83 -40.33 -25.74 -35.27
N ILE A 84 -40.70 -24.59 -35.82
CA ILE A 84 -39.77 -23.72 -36.53
C ILE A 84 -39.08 -22.84 -35.51
N ASN A 85 -37.78 -23.03 -35.31
CA ASN A 85 -37.03 -22.12 -34.46
C ASN A 85 -36.81 -20.77 -35.17
N GLU A 86 -37.66 -19.78 -34.91
CA GLU A 86 -37.57 -18.48 -35.58
C GLU A 86 -36.30 -17.71 -35.20
N CYS A 87 -35.75 -17.96 -34.01
CA CYS A 87 -34.51 -17.34 -33.53
C CYS A 87 -33.25 -17.80 -34.30
N LYS A 88 -33.33 -18.91 -35.04
CA LYS A 88 -32.22 -19.45 -35.86
C LYS A 88 -32.40 -19.19 -37.35
N GLN A 89 -33.45 -18.48 -37.74
CA GLN A 89 -33.67 -18.13 -39.14
C GLN A 89 -32.64 -17.09 -39.61
N SER A 90 -32.47 -16.98 -40.94
CA SER A 90 -31.45 -16.13 -41.56
C SER A 90 -31.71 -14.62 -41.41
N TYR A 91 -32.92 -14.23 -40.99
CA TYR A 91 -33.29 -12.83 -40.69
C TYR A 91 -33.63 -12.70 -39.21
N SER A 92 -33.23 -11.57 -38.59
CA SER A 92 -33.56 -11.29 -37.19
C SER A 92 -35.06 -11.00 -37.06
N VAL A 93 -35.75 -11.81 -36.25
CA VAL A 93 -37.19 -11.62 -35.94
C VAL A 93 -37.43 -10.66 -34.78
N CYS A 94 -36.41 -10.41 -33.96
CA CYS A 94 -36.45 -9.46 -32.85
C CYS A 94 -35.66 -8.19 -33.18
N HIS A 95 -35.95 -7.12 -32.44
CA HIS A 95 -35.19 -5.89 -32.45
C HIS A 95 -33.71 -6.16 -32.09
N SER A 96 -32.80 -5.30 -32.54
CA SER A 96 -31.35 -5.48 -32.32
C SER A 96 -30.92 -5.46 -30.84
N LEU A 97 -31.74 -4.86 -29.98
CA LEU A 97 -31.58 -4.77 -28.52
C LEU A 97 -32.58 -5.68 -27.79
N ALA A 98 -32.91 -6.82 -28.39
CA ALA A 98 -33.82 -7.79 -27.82
C ALA A 98 -33.29 -9.21 -27.97
N LYS A 99 -33.55 -10.02 -26.96
CA LYS A 99 -33.27 -11.44 -26.95
C LYS A 99 -34.47 -12.22 -27.48
N CYS A 100 -34.21 -13.06 -28.47
CA CYS A 100 -35.18 -14.01 -28.99
C CYS A 100 -35.23 -15.28 -28.13
N SER A 101 -36.43 -15.73 -27.79
CA SER A 101 -36.69 -17.04 -27.21
C SER A 101 -37.72 -17.78 -28.04
N ASP A 102 -37.30 -18.94 -28.53
CA ASP A 102 -38.13 -19.90 -29.25
C ASP A 102 -39.17 -20.52 -28.31
N THR A 103 -40.39 -20.70 -28.79
CA THR A 103 -41.50 -21.30 -28.02
C THR A 103 -42.30 -22.22 -28.93
N GLU A 104 -43.01 -23.20 -28.38
CA GLU A 104 -43.72 -24.14 -29.23
C GLU A 104 -44.79 -23.44 -30.10
N GLY A 105 -44.62 -23.49 -31.43
CA GLY A 105 -45.46 -22.89 -32.45
C GLY A 105 -45.27 -21.38 -32.69
N THR A 106 -44.34 -20.72 -31.99
CA THR A 106 -44.10 -19.27 -32.10
C THR A 106 -42.79 -18.82 -31.43
N PHE A 107 -42.55 -17.52 -31.31
CA PHE A 107 -41.40 -16.98 -30.58
C PHE A 107 -41.81 -15.80 -29.70
N SER A 108 -40.91 -15.45 -28.78
CA SER A 108 -41.02 -14.24 -27.97
C SER A 108 -39.73 -13.42 -28.06
N CYS A 109 -39.89 -12.10 -28.10
CA CYS A 109 -38.79 -11.16 -28.05
C CYS A 109 -38.86 -10.36 -26.75
N GLN A 110 -37.77 -10.32 -26.01
CA GLN A 110 -37.65 -9.53 -24.79
C GLN A 110 -36.54 -8.50 -24.97
N CYS A 111 -36.84 -7.22 -24.78
CA CYS A 111 -35.81 -6.18 -24.80
C CYS A 111 -34.70 -6.49 -23.76
N ASP A 112 -33.48 -6.12 -24.10
CA ASP A 112 -32.33 -6.26 -23.22
C ASP A 112 -32.53 -5.46 -21.91
N SER A 113 -31.78 -5.80 -20.87
CA SER A 113 -31.84 -5.08 -19.60
C SER A 113 -31.52 -3.60 -19.82
N GLY A 114 -32.30 -2.70 -19.21
CA GLY A 114 -32.22 -1.25 -19.43
C GLY A 114 -33.08 -0.74 -20.60
N PHE A 115 -33.80 -1.61 -21.31
CA PHE A 115 -34.69 -1.22 -22.40
C PHE A 115 -36.12 -1.71 -22.17
N THR A 116 -37.09 -0.99 -22.74
CA THR A 116 -38.52 -1.31 -22.69
C THR A 116 -39.16 -1.20 -24.06
N GLY A 117 -40.20 -1.99 -24.32
CA GLY A 117 -40.91 -2.00 -25.59
C GLY A 117 -41.49 -3.37 -25.95
N ASP A 118 -41.80 -3.56 -27.22
CA ASP A 118 -42.42 -4.79 -27.76
C ASP A 118 -41.40 -5.88 -28.11
N GLY A 119 -40.09 -5.57 -28.11
CA GLY A 119 -39.02 -6.52 -28.44
C GLY A 119 -38.87 -6.82 -29.93
N ILE A 120 -39.83 -6.42 -30.78
CA ILE A 120 -39.87 -6.74 -32.21
C ILE A 120 -39.43 -5.53 -33.02
N VAL A 121 -40.10 -4.40 -32.84
CA VAL A 121 -39.82 -3.14 -33.56
C VAL A 121 -39.23 -2.11 -32.62
N ASN A 122 -39.65 -2.13 -31.35
CA ASN A 122 -39.33 -1.11 -30.38
C ASN A 122 -38.64 -1.74 -29.17
N CYS A 123 -37.38 -1.36 -28.97
CA CYS A 123 -36.75 -1.36 -27.66
C CYS A 123 -36.12 0.00 -27.45
N THR A 124 -36.73 0.78 -26.56
CA THR A 124 -36.28 2.12 -26.20
C THR A 124 -35.65 2.11 -24.83
N ASP A 125 -34.64 2.94 -24.66
CA ASP A 125 -33.95 3.15 -23.40
C ASP A 125 -34.94 3.49 -22.27
N VAL A 126 -34.75 2.87 -21.11
CA VAL A 126 -35.50 3.19 -19.90
C VAL A 126 -34.78 4.33 -19.19
N ASP A 127 -35.42 5.49 -19.09
CA ASP A 127 -34.88 6.56 -18.23
C ASP A 127 -35.18 6.25 -16.76
N GLU A 128 -34.24 5.58 -16.08
CA GLU A 128 -34.41 5.20 -14.68
C GLU A 128 -34.50 6.41 -13.76
N CYS A 129 -33.86 7.53 -14.13
CA CYS A 129 -33.91 8.78 -13.37
C CYS A 129 -35.33 9.40 -13.39
N SER A 130 -36.03 9.30 -14.51
CA SER A 130 -37.40 9.78 -14.65
C SER A 130 -38.44 8.80 -14.08
N GLN A 131 -38.20 7.49 -14.20
CA GLN A 131 -39.14 6.47 -13.72
C GLN A 131 -39.06 6.23 -12.22
N SER A 132 -37.88 6.34 -11.63
CA SER A 132 -37.66 6.11 -10.20
C SER A 132 -36.79 7.23 -9.60
N PRO A 133 -37.42 8.29 -9.06
CA PRO A 133 -36.69 9.42 -8.46
C PRO A 133 -35.77 9.04 -7.29
N SER A 134 -36.00 7.87 -6.68
CA SER A 134 -35.18 7.31 -5.59
C SER A 134 -34.17 6.25 -6.05
N VAL A 135 -33.87 6.18 -7.35
CA VAL A 135 -32.87 5.23 -7.90
C VAL A 135 -31.44 5.57 -7.47
N CYS A 136 -31.17 6.85 -7.22
CA CYS A 136 -29.93 7.33 -6.63
C CYS A 136 -30.14 7.78 -5.17
N HIS A 137 -29.05 7.86 -4.42
CA HIS A 137 -29.06 8.42 -3.08
C HIS A 137 -29.57 9.88 -3.09
N GLN A 138 -30.21 10.33 -2.00
CA GLN A 138 -30.80 11.67 -1.88
C GLN A 138 -29.80 12.84 -2.08
N HIS A 139 -28.51 12.57 -1.85
CA HIS A 139 -27.41 13.52 -2.07
C HIS A 139 -26.62 13.22 -3.35
N ALA A 140 -27.21 12.50 -4.30
CA ALA A 140 -26.63 12.23 -5.60
C ALA A 140 -27.49 12.78 -6.73
N LYS A 141 -26.82 13.13 -7.83
CA LYS A 141 -27.44 13.49 -9.10
C LYS A 141 -27.51 12.25 -9.98
N CYS A 142 -28.72 11.92 -10.43
CA CYS A 142 -28.95 10.89 -11.43
C CYS A 142 -28.71 11.43 -12.85
N THR A 143 -28.02 10.66 -13.68
CA THR A 143 -27.87 10.92 -15.11
C THR A 143 -28.18 9.65 -15.88
N ASN A 144 -29.21 9.71 -16.73
CA ASN A 144 -29.60 8.60 -17.59
C ASN A 144 -28.54 8.35 -18.68
N THR A 145 -28.30 7.08 -19.00
CA THR A 145 -27.38 6.64 -20.06
C THR A 145 -28.06 5.57 -20.92
N ILE A 146 -27.57 5.32 -22.12
CA ILE A 146 -28.22 4.29 -22.97
C ILE A 146 -28.01 2.90 -22.34
N GLY A 147 -29.10 2.25 -21.96
CA GLY A 147 -29.17 0.92 -21.34
C GLY A 147 -28.90 0.88 -19.83
N SER A 148 -28.74 2.03 -19.16
CA SER A 148 -28.42 2.11 -17.72
C SER A 148 -28.53 3.55 -17.21
N TYR A 149 -28.21 3.78 -15.95
CA TYR A 149 -28.03 5.11 -15.37
C TYR A 149 -26.72 5.22 -14.60
N SER A 150 -26.35 6.46 -14.24
CA SER A 150 -25.23 6.75 -13.35
C SER A 150 -25.66 7.70 -12.24
N CYS A 151 -25.19 7.43 -11.03
CA CYS A 151 -25.40 8.28 -9.86
C CYS A 151 -24.06 8.89 -9.45
N GLN A 152 -24.04 10.21 -9.28
CA GLN A 152 -22.86 10.92 -8.80
C GLN A 152 -23.21 11.72 -7.56
N CYS A 153 -22.49 11.53 -6.45
CA CYS A 153 -22.67 12.34 -5.25
C CYS A 153 -22.50 13.83 -5.57
N ASN A 154 -23.35 14.65 -4.95
CA ASN A 154 -23.30 16.10 -5.08
C ASN A 154 -21.98 16.63 -4.50
N GLN A 155 -21.65 17.87 -4.87
CA GLN A 155 -20.44 18.53 -4.37
C GLN A 155 -20.41 18.52 -2.82
N GLY A 156 -19.28 18.09 -2.26
CA GLY A 156 -19.11 17.95 -0.81
C GLY A 156 -19.56 16.62 -0.23
N PHE A 157 -19.86 15.62 -1.06
CA PHE A 157 -20.19 14.27 -0.64
C PHE A 157 -19.37 13.21 -1.40
N LEU A 158 -19.17 12.04 -0.77
CA LEU A 158 -18.39 10.90 -1.24
C LEU A 158 -19.16 9.60 -1.07
N GLY A 159 -19.05 8.70 -2.05
CA GLY A 159 -19.68 7.39 -2.00
C GLY A 159 -19.99 6.85 -3.38
N ASP A 160 -20.85 5.84 -3.45
CA ASP A 160 -21.25 5.18 -4.69
C ASP A 160 -22.38 5.89 -5.45
N GLY A 161 -23.01 6.90 -4.83
CA GLY A 161 -24.13 7.64 -5.41
C GLY A 161 -25.46 6.89 -5.41
N ILE A 162 -25.48 5.59 -5.13
CA ILE A 162 -26.69 4.74 -5.16
C ILE A 162 -27.22 4.56 -3.74
N GLN A 163 -26.38 4.03 -2.85
CA GLN A 163 -26.73 3.76 -1.46
C GLN A 163 -26.06 4.72 -0.49
N ASP A 164 -24.87 5.23 -0.84
CA ASP A 164 -24.06 6.06 0.04
C ASP A 164 -23.57 7.33 -0.64
N CYS A 165 -23.83 8.45 0.04
CA CYS A 165 -23.12 9.71 -0.14
C CYS A 165 -22.91 10.30 1.25
N ALA A 166 -21.76 10.02 1.85
CA ALA A 166 -21.30 10.61 3.09
C ALA A 166 -20.71 12.01 2.84
N GLU A 167 -20.80 12.90 3.82
CA GLU A 167 -20.17 14.23 3.72
C GLU A 167 -18.65 14.10 3.54
N ASN A 168 -18.05 14.88 2.65
CA ASN A 168 -16.61 14.99 2.49
C ASN A 168 -16.03 15.90 3.58
N ARG A 169 -15.54 15.33 4.68
CA ARG A 169 -15.04 16.10 5.80
C ARG A 169 -13.60 16.54 5.52
N PRO A 170 -13.22 17.77 5.91
CA PRO A 170 -11.87 18.23 5.70
C PRO A 170 -10.86 17.43 6.54
N PRO A 171 -9.63 17.21 6.04
CA PRO A 171 -8.60 16.53 6.81
C PRO A 171 -8.29 17.25 8.13
N GLN A 172 -7.95 16.49 9.17
CA GLN A 172 -7.72 17.01 10.52
C GLN A 172 -6.24 16.93 10.90
N PHE A 173 -5.65 18.06 11.29
CA PHE A 173 -4.27 18.09 11.77
C PHE A 173 -4.15 17.42 13.14
N THR A 174 -3.17 16.52 13.28
CA THR A 174 -2.72 15.98 14.56
C THR A 174 -1.45 16.68 15.06
N THR A 175 -0.83 17.50 14.23
CA THR A 175 0.30 18.37 14.59
C THR A 175 -0.15 19.44 15.59
N PRO A 176 0.61 19.74 16.65
CA PRO A 176 0.29 20.83 17.55
C PRO A 176 0.35 22.19 16.85
N ARG A 177 -0.45 23.14 17.34
CA ARG A 177 -0.49 24.52 16.80
C ARG A 177 0.73 25.36 17.16
N THR A 178 1.55 24.91 18.12
CA THR A 178 2.73 25.65 18.59
C THR A 178 3.93 24.72 18.65
N VAL A 179 5.06 25.18 18.15
CA VAL A 179 6.32 24.44 18.08
C VAL A 179 7.48 25.36 18.44
N ASN A 180 8.54 24.78 19.01
CA ASN A 180 9.74 25.51 19.39
C ASN A 180 10.86 25.22 18.38
N ALA A 181 11.64 26.24 18.01
CA ALA A 181 12.76 26.11 17.08
C ALA A 181 13.96 26.99 17.49
N ILE A 182 15.18 26.57 17.14
CA ILE A 182 16.41 27.28 17.53
C ILE A 182 16.67 28.47 16.60
N LEU A 183 17.03 29.62 17.18
CA LEU A 183 17.52 30.80 16.46
C LEU A 183 18.78 30.51 15.66
N ASN A 184 18.83 31.03 14.43
CA ASN A 184 19.90 30.90 13.45
C ASN A 184 20.20 29.45 13.01
N ASN A 185 19.23 28.55 13.13
CA ASN A 185 19.36 27.17 12.68
C ASN A 185 18.23 26.78 11.72
N ASP A 186 18.48 25.75 10.92
CA ASP A 186 17.48 25.13 10.06
C ASP A 186 16.64 24.15 10.89
N THR A 187 15.32 24.26 10.79
CA THR A 187 14.38 23.40 11.54
C THR A 187 13.51 22.63 10.57
N LYS A 188 13.43 21.31 10.75
CA LYS A 188 12.55 20.42 9.97
C LYS A 188 11.41 19.91 10.84
N ILE A 189 10.20 19.96 10.31
CA ILE A 189 8.94 19.76 11.01
C ILE A 189 8.09 18.80 10.19
N GLN A 190 7.78 17.63 10.73
CA GLN A 190 6.84 16.71 10.10
C GLN A 190 5.40 17.11 10.45
N ILE A 191 4.66 17.57 9.44
CA ILE A 191 3.23 17.91 9.55
C ILE A 191 2.42 16.63 9.38
N MET A 192 1.71 16.26 10.43
CA MET A 192 0.78 15.15 10.48
C MET A 192 -0.67 15.65 10.41
N ALA A 193 -1.45 15.01 9.55
CA ALA A 193 -2.90 15.14 9.44
C ALA A 193 -3.51 13.77 9.13
N VAL A 194 -4.78 13.59 9.45
CA VAL A 194 -5.56 12.39 9.17
C VAL A 194 -6.82 12.82 8.44
N ASP A 195 -7.09 12.17 7.33
CA ASP A 195 -8.33 12.30 6.60
C ASP A 195 -9.36 11.32 7.18
N PRO A 196 -10.55 11.77 7.63
CA PRO A 196 -11.57 10.88 8.19
C PRO A 196 -12.04 9.79 7.23
N GLU A 197 -11.96 10.06 5.93
CA GLU A 197 -12.35 9.20 4.82
C GLU A 197 -11.16 8.41 4.25
N ASN A 198 -9.98 8.54 4.88
CA ASN A 198 -8.73 7.86 4.52
C ASN A 198 -8.31 8.10 3.06
N GLN A 199 -8.55 9.31 2.54
CA GLN A 199 -8.10 9.76 1.24
C GLN A 199 -6.65 10.24 1.27
N ASP A 200 -6.02 10.25 0.09
CA ASP A 200 -4.71 10.86 -0.09
C ASP A 200 -4.79 12.38 0.07
N MET A 201 -3.74 12.96 0.67
CA MET A 201 -3.70 14.37 1.03
C MET A 201 -2.47 15.06 0.45
N THR A 202 -2.68 16.32 0.07
CA THR A 202 -1.63 17.23 -0.39
C THR A 202 -1.44 18.36 0.62
N PHE A 203 -0.18 18.70 0.89
CA PHE A 203 0.18 19.77 1.81
C PHE A 203 0.79 20.93 1.02
N THR A 204 0.24 22.12 1.22
CA THR A 204 0.64 23.34 0.51
C THR A 204 0.96 24.44 1.51
N LEU A 205 2.07 25.15 1.30
CA LEU A 205 2.42 26.34 2.07
C LEU A 205 1.68 27.55 1.49
N LEU A 206 0.81 28.20 2.28
CA LEU A 206 -0.06 29.27 1.76
C LEU A 206 0.59 30.65 1.76
N LEU A 207 1.19 31.07 2.88
CA LEU A 207 1.94 32.33 2.98
C LEU A 207 2.87 32.26 4.19
N ASN A 208 4.09 32.76 3.99
CA ASN A 208 5.11 32.95 5.00
C ASN A 208 4.90 34.33 5.64
N GLY A 209 4.06 34.45 6.67
CA GLY A 209 3.72 35.75 7.27
C GLY A 209 4.96 36.61 7.55
N THR A 210 5.82 36.15 8.47
CA THR A 210 7.08 36.83 8.86
C THR A 210 8.35 36.03 8.55
N LEU A 211 8.22 34.75 8.18
CA LEU A 211 9.35 33.82 7.99
C LEU A 211 9.59 33.51 6.50
N THR A 212 10.38 34.33 5.81
CA THR A 212 10.60 34.25 4.35
C THR A 212 11.28 32.97 3.83
N THR A 213 11.74 32.08 4.72
CA THR A 213 12.60 30.94 4.42
C THR A 213 11.96 29.56 4.64
N ALA A 214 10.63 29.49 4.82
CA ALA A 214 9.95 28.22 4.98
C ALA A 214 9.56 27.57 3.63
N GLN A 215 9.71 26.26 3.53
CA GLN A 215 9.34 25.43 2.38
C GLN A 215 8.70 24.12 2.85
N ILE A 216 7.75 23.57 2.10
CA ILE A 216 7.15 22.27 2.41
C ILE A 216 7.32 21.32 1.23
N SER A 217 7.74 20.08 1.51
CA SER A 217 7.80 18.99 0.53
C SER A 217 7.10 17.78 1.12
N LYS A 218 5.99 17.36 0.51
CA LYS A 218 5.06 16.39 1.09
C LYS A 218 4.65 16.85 2.49
N GLN A 219 4.90 16.06 3.53
CA GLN A 219 4.59 16.38 4.93
C GLN A 219 5.74 17.09 5.66
N LEU A 220 6.90 17.31 5.04
CA LEU A 220 8.08 17.86 5.71
C LEU A 220 8.19 19.36 5.45
N LEU A 221 7.88 20.15 6.47
CA LEU A 221 8.10 21.60 6.51
C LEU A 221 9.54 21.88 6.96
N THR A 222 10.29 22.65 6.18
CA THR A 222 11.65 23.10 6.48
C THR A 222 11.64 24.61 6.63
N ILE A 223 12.16 25.11 7.75
CA ILE A 223 12.33 26.53 8.03
C ILE A 223 13.82 26.80 8.10
N SER A 224 14.38 27.55 7.15
CA SER A 224 15.82 27.80 7.12
C SER A 224 16.21 29.06 7.91
N ASN A 225 17.26 28.96 8.73
CA ASN A 225 17.88 30.10 9.42
C ASN A 225 16.88 31.01 10.18
N LEU A 226 16.11 30.43 11.10
CA LEU A 226 15.08 31.13 11.86
C LEU A 226 15.63 32.35 12.63
N LYS A 227 15.09 33.56 12.41
CA LYS A 227 15.60 34.80 13.04
C LYS A 227 14.80 35.29 14.23
N GLU A 228 13.50 35.01 14.25
CA GLU A 228 12.57 35.47 15.27
C GLU A 228 11.35 34.56 15.32
N ASN A 229 10.45 34.82 16.28
CA ASN A 229 9.17 34.13 16.34
C ASN A 229 8.37 34.39 15.06
N GLY A 230 7.66 33.38 14.60
CA GLY A 230 6.87 33.53 13.39
C GLY A 230 5.67 32.61 13.33
N THR A 231 4.88 32.79 12.30
CA THR A 231 3.71 31.95 12.03
C THR A 231 3.77 31.43 10.61
N VAL A 232 3.52 30.14 10.46
CA VAL A 232 3.47 29.45 9.17
C VAL A 232 2.05 28.92 8.95
N TYR A 233 1.53 29.11 7.73
CA TYR A 233 0.22 28.62 7.33
C TYR A 233 0.38 27.44 6.39
N VAL A 234 0.01 26.24 6.85
CA VAL A 234 0.03 25.02 6.05
C VAL A 234 -1.39 24.62 5.75
N GLN A 235 -1.75 24.56 4.47
CA GLN A 235 -3.01 23.97 4.01
C GLN A 235 -2.82 22.48 3.77
N VAL A 236 -3.75 21.68 4.25
CA VAL A 236 -3.94 20.29 3.82
C VAL A 236 -5.21 20.24 2.98
N GLN A 237 -5.17 19.50 1.88
CA GLN A 237 -6.30 19.29 0.99
C GLN A 237 -6.32 17.82 0.55
N ASP A 238 -7.49 17.18 0.64
CA ASP A 238 -7.74 15.83 0.11
C ASP A 238 -7.82 15.83 -1.43
N GLU A 239 -8.03 14.67 -2.05
CA GLU A 239 -8.23 14.57 -3.50
C GLU A 239 -9.53 15.24 -3.99
N MET A 240 -10.53 15.30 -3.12
CA MET A 240 -11.90 15.73 -3.44
C MET A 240 -12.15 17.23 -3.19
N GLY A 241 -11.13 17.95 -2.74
CA GLY A 241 -11.11 19.40 -2.60
C GLY A 241 -11.47 19.95 -1.21
N ALA A 242 -11.78 19.11 -0.21
CA ALA A 242 -11.95 19.58 1.16
C ALA A 242 -10.60 19.98 1.75
N LYS A 243 -10.59 21.11 2.46
CA LYS A 243 -9.34 21.77 2.89
C LYS A 243 -9.42 22.16 4.36
N ASN A 244 -8.27 22.10 5.02
CA ASN A 244 -8.08 22.63 6.36
C ASN A 244 -6.76 23.40 6.42
N ILE A 245 -6.65 24.38 7.31
CA ILE A 245 -5.45 25.22 7.45
C ILE A 245 -4.92 25.12 8.88
N LEU A 246 -3.67 24.68 8.99
CA LEU A 246 -2.90 24.73 10.22
C LEU A 246 -2.24 26.10 10.34
N ILE A 247 -2.56 26.80 11.42
CA ILE A 247 -1.85 28.00 11.87
C ILE A 247 -0.79 27.52 12.86
N LEU A 248 0.46 27.44 12.41
CA LEU A 248 1.59 26.95 13.19
C LEU A 248 2.39 28.13 13.76
N GLN A 249 2.34 28.32 15.08
CA GLN A 249 3.15 29.29 15.80
C GLN A 249 4.53 28.70 16.09
N VAL A 250 5.57 29.34 15.56
CA VAL A 250 6.97 28.94 15.74
C VAL A 250 7.62 29.89 16.74
N ASN A 251 7.90 29.38 17.93
CA ASN A 251 8.61 30.11 18.97
C ASN A 251 10.11 29.88 18.81
N ALA A 252 10.83 30.96 18.49
CA ALA A 252 12.27 30.97 18.38
C ALA A 252 12.90 31.11 19.77
N PHE A 253 13.85 30.24 20.09
CA PHE A 253 14.61 30.33 21.33
C PHE A 253 16.11 30.29 21.05
N LYS A 254 16.87 30.95 21.93
CA LYS A 254 18.34 30.93 21.86
C LYS A 254 18.83 29.56 22.32
N CYS A 255 19.81 29.01 21.61
CA CYS A 255 20.51 27.79 21.99
C CYS A 255 20.93 27.88 23.47
N PRO A 256 20.52 26.93 24.34
CA PRO A 256 20.80 26.98 25.78
C PRO A 256 22.26 26.64 26.15
N CYS A 257 23.10 26.27 25.18
CA CYS A 257 24.51 25.99 25.42
C CYS A 257 25.28 27.28 25.78
N VAL A 258 26.23 27.16 26.69
CA VAL A 258 27.19 28.22 27.04
C VAL A 258 28.53 27.99 26.34
N HIS A 259 29.46 28.94 26.46
CA HIS A 259 30.83 28.83 25.92
C HIS A 259 30.93 28.42 24.43
N ASN A 260 30.09 29.01 23.58
CA ASN A 260 30.02 28.75 22.13
C ASN A 260 29.64 27.30 21.74
N GLY A 261 29.08 26.50 22.66
CA GLY A 261 28.54 25.19 22.33
C GLY A 261 27.48 25.25 21.22
N LYS A 262 27.56 24.33 20.25
CA LYS A 262 26.63 24.25 19.11
C LYS A 262 25.47 23.31 19.46
N CYS A 263 24.24 23.80 19.35
CA CYS A 263 23.06 22.95 19.51
C CYS A 263 22.85 22.07 18.28
N TYR A 264 22.64 20.77 18.49
CA TYR A 264 22.19 19.86 17.42
C TYR A 264 20.98 19.03 17.87
N GLN A 265 20.20 18.58 16.89
CA GLN A 265 19.03 17.73 17.10
C GLN A 265 19.44 16.27 16.90
N ASN A 266 19.14 15.39 17.86
CA ASN A 266 19.58 14.00 17.82
C ASN A 266 18.55 13.02 17.22
N LYS A 267 17.33 13.44 16.84
CA LYS A 267 16.30 12.56 16.26
C LYS A 267 15.32 13.28 15.32
N THR A 268 14.73 12.52 14.40
CA THR A 268 13.51 12.90 13.66
C THR A 268 12.38 13.10 14.66
N ILE A 269 11.89 14.32 14.80
CA ILE A 269 10.96 14.70 15.88
C ILE A 269 9.54 14.23 15.57
N VAL A 270 8.94 13.55 16.54
CA VAL A 270 7.48 13.44 16.71
C VAL A 270 7.08 14.41 17.83
N TYR A 271 6.16 15.30 17.55
CA TYR A 271 5.76 16.42 18.42
C TYR A 271 5.10 15.99 19.75
N PRO A 272 5.15 16.83 20.81
CA PRO A 272 5.71 18.19 20.92
C PRO A 272 7.19 18.25 21.35
N ILE A 273 7.93 19.27 20.86
CA ILE A 273 9.35 19.52 21.18
C ILE A 273 9.48 20.12 22.58
N GLN A 274 10.15 19.42 23.49
CA GLN A 274 10.54 19.93 24.81
C GLN A 274 11.95 20.54 24.73
N LEU A 275 12.23 21.55 25.56
CA LEU A 275 13.58 22.16 25.62
C LEU A 275 14.68 21.14 25.96
N SER A 276 14.33 20.02 26.58
CA SER A 276 15.22 18.89 26.91
C SER A 276 15.68 18.07 25.70
N ASP A 277 15.10 18.27 24.51
CA ASP A 277 15.38 17.44 23.33
C ASP A 277 16.62 17.90 22.54
N TYR A 278 17.26 18.99 22.97
CA TYR A 278 18.43 19.57 22.33
C TYR A 278 19.70 19.23 23.08
N LEU A 279 20.68 18.68 22.37
CA LEU A 279 21.99 18.36 22.91
C LEU A 279 23.00 19.43 22.49
N CYS A 280 23.91 19.75 23.40
CA CYS A 280 25.01 20.66 23.15
C CYS A 280 26.25 19.90 22.67
N GLN A 281 26.83 20.35 21.56
CA GLN A 281 28.18 19.97 21.16
C GLN A 281 29.12 21.01 21.74
N CYS A 282 29.87 20.62 22.75
CA CYS A 282 30.83 21.49 23.39
C CYS A 282 32.11 21.59 22.58
N GLU A 283 32.68 22.79 22.50
CA GLU A 283 34.05 22.95 22.04
C GLU A 283 34.98 22.52 23.19
N ASP A 284 36.06 21.82 22.86
CA ASP A 284 37.06 21.42 23.84
C ASP A 284 37.62 22.66 24.56
N PRO A 285 37.84 22.63 25.89
CA PRO A 285 37.74 21.49 26.81
C PRO A 285 36.38 21.38 27.53
N TYR A 286 35.33 22.10 27.11
CA TYR A 286 34.07 22.15 27.86
C TYR A 286 33.27 20.84 27.71
N THR A 287 32.56 20.47 28.77
CA THR A 287 31.76 19.24 28.90
C THR A 287 30.49 19.54 29.70
N GLY A 288 29.62 18.55 29.88
CA GLY A 288 28.30 18.71 30.50
C GLY A 288 27.19 18.94 29.48
N ASP A 289 25.93 18.80 29.92
CA ASP A 289 24.76 18.81 29.04
C ASP A 289 24.57 20.16 28.32
N ARG A 290 25.12 21.24 28.86
CA ARG A 290 25.07 22.61 28.31
C ARG A 290 26.45 23.26 28.12
N CYS A 291 27.53 22.47 28.18
CA CYS A 291 28.92 22.96 28.11
C CYS A 291 29.34 23.85 29.28
N GLU A 292 28.70 23.69 30.43
CA GLU A 292 28.93 24.46 31.65
C GLU A 292 30.10 23.96 32.49
N ILE A 293 30.58 22.73 32.24
CA ILE A 293 31.64 22.10 33.00
C ILE A 293 32.95 22.21 32.23
N ARG A 294 33.96 22.86 32.81
CA ARG A 294 35.34 22.74 32.34
C ARG A 294 36.05 21.69 33.20
N PRO A 295 36.37 20.48 32.69
CA PRO A 295 37.17 19.50 33.42
C PRO A 295 38.53 20.08 33.77
N ASN A 296 39.01 19.80 34.98
CA ASN A 296 40.36 20.17 35.37
C ASN A 296 41.36 19.23 34.67
N PRO A 297 42.22 19.73 33.75
CA PRO A 297 43.17 18.88 33.03
C PRO A 297 44.20 18.21 33.95
N CYS A 298 44.37 18.68 35.19
CA CYS A 298 45.30 18.10 36.16
C CYS A 298 44.73 16.89 36.95
N ASN A 299 43.44 16.57 36.81
CA ASN A 299 42.82 15.47 37.58
C ASN A 299 43.35 14.08 37.22
N GLU A 300 43.82 13.88 35.99
CA GLU A 300 44.40 12.61 35.54
C GLU A 300 45.91 12.51 35.80
N LEU A 301 46.47 13.43 36.60
CA LEU A 301 47.91 13.51 36.92
C LEU A 301 48.80 13.43 35.66
N PRO A 302 48.64 14.36 34.70
CA PRO A 302 49.35 14.29 33.42
C PRO A 302 50.85 14.65 33.49
N CYS A 303 51.35 15.04 34.66
CA CYS A 303 52.75 15.39 34.90
C CYS A 303 53.54 14.21 35.45
N TYR A 304 54.87 14.27 35.30
CA TYR A 304 55.75 13.23 35.85
C TYR A 304 55.51 13.05 37.37
N PRO A 305 55.49 11.81 37.91
CA PRO A 305 55.14 11.57 39.31
C PRO A 305 55.91 12.45 40.29
N GLY A 306 55.17 13.23 41.09
CA GLY A 306 55.72 14.14 42.09
C GLY A 306 55.93 15.59 41.62
N LEU A 307 55.65 15.93 40.36
CA LEU A 307 55.62 17.31 39.87
C LEU A 307 54.23 17.93 39.99
N GLU A 308 54.15 19.21 40.36
CA GLU A 308 52.86 19.90 40.42
C GLU A 308 52.34 20.25 39.02
N CYS A 309 51.02 20.09 38.84
CA CYS A 309 50.32 20.47 37.62
C CYS A 309 49.58 21.79 37.84
N SER A 310 49.86 22.79 37.01
CA SER A 310 49.20 24.10 37.04
C SER A 310 48.35 24.32 35.79
N ILE A 311 47.19 24.95 35.95
CA ILE A 311 46.33 25.34 34.82
C ILE A 311 46.94 26.58 34.15
N ALA A 312 47.17 26.53 32.84
CA ALA A 312 47.76 27.65 32.13
C ALA A 312 46.82 28.88 32.15
N GLN A 313 47.34 30.05 32.52
CA GLN A 313 46.53 31.27 32.70
C GLN A 313 46.10 31.93 31.38
N ASN A 314 46.79 31.65 30.26
CA ASN A 314 46.58 32.33 28.96
C ASN A 314 46.49 31.40 27.73
N SER A 315 46.37 30.08 27.93
CA SER A 315 46.21 29.11 26.84
C SER A 315 45.39 27.89 27.28
N GLU A 316 44.79 27.19 26.31
CA GLU A 316 43.91 26.04 26.49
C GLU A 316 44.69 24.76 26.89
N GLY A 317 45.32 24.74 28.07
CA GLY A 317 46.10 23.58 28.52
C GLY A 317 46.54 23.60 29.99
N PHE A 318 47.43 22.68 30.33
CA PHE A 318 48.11 22.56 31.62
C PHE A 318 49.63 22.69 31.45
N THR A 319 50.31 23.15 32.48
CA THR A 319 51.78 23.23 32.57
C THR A 319 52.25 22.40 33.75
N CYS A 320 53.28 21.58 33.53
CA CYS A 320 53.98 20.87 34.59
C CYS A 320 55.19 21.69 35.06
N GLU A 321 55.60 21.50 36.31
CA GLU A 321 56.89 22.00 36.79
C GLU A 321 58.08 21.41 36.00
N GLU A 322 59.23 22.06 36.09
CA GLU A 322 60.47 21.56 35.48
C GLU A 322 60.90 20.22 36.11
N CYS A 323 61.53 19.36 35.31
CA CYS A 323 62.06 18.10 35.80
C CYS A 323 63.10 18.32 36.93
N PRO A 324 63.17 17.42 37.94
CA PRO A 324 64.17 17.52 38.99
C PRO A 324 65.59 17.55 38.43
N THR A 325 66.55 18.15 39.15
CA THR A 325 67.89 18.53 38.66
C THR A 325 68.72 17.44 37.95
N LEU A 326 68.47 16.16 38.23
CA LEU A 326 69.13 14.98 37.63
C LEU A 326 68.44 14.44 36.37
N PHE A 327 67.26 14.97 36.03
CA PHE A 327 66.46 14.57 34.89
C PHE A 327 66.35 15.73 33.89
N GLU A 328 66.15 15.41 32.61
CA GLU A 328 65.85 16.33 31.50
C GLU A 328 64.51 15.95 30.87
N GLY A 329 63.76 16.97 30.42
CA GLY A 329 62.43 16.77 29.85
C GLY A 329 61.53 18.01 29.94
N ASP A 330 60.26 17.84 29.59
CA ASP A 330 59.24 18.90 29.52
C ASP A 330 58.29 18.93 30.73
N GLY A 331 58.61 18.21 31.80
CA GLY A 331 57.78 18.06 33.00
C GLY A 331 56.62 17.04 32.84
N LYS A 332 56.22 16.70 31.61
CA LYS A 332 55.31 15.58 31.32
C LYS A 332 56.09 14.27 31.28
N GLN A 333 57.28 14.29 30.69
CA GLN A 333 58.20 13.17 30.65
C GLN A 333 59.59 13.63 31.10
N CYS A 334 60.14 13.01 32.15
CA CYS A 334 61.47 13.28 32.67
C CYS A 334 62.36 12.04 32.53
N ALA A 335 63.53 12.19 31.90
CA ALA A 335 64.52 11.13 31.70
C ALA A 335 65.85 11.49 32.36
N LEU A 336 66.59 10.50 32.88
CA LEU A 336 67.89 10.75 33.53
C LEU A 336 68.89 11.39 32.56
N LYS A 337 69.57 12.45 33.02
CA LYS A 337 70.67 13.05 32.27
C LYS A 337 71.78 12.01 32.06
N PRO A 338 72.30 11.81 30.84
CA PRO A 338 73.40 10.89 30.61
C PRO A 338 74.67 11.41 31.31
N THR A 339 75.05 10.75 32.42
CA THR A 339 76.33 11.00 33.08
C THR A 339 77.45 10.34 32.27
N GLU A 340 78.40 11.14 31.78
CA GLU A 340 79.68 10.64 31.28
C GLU A 340 80.36 9.77 32.35
N GLU A 341 80.62 8.52 31.97
CA GLU A 341 81.22 7.50 32.81
C GLU A 341 82.60 7.92 33.34
N LYS A 342 82.77 7.85 34.65
CA LYS A 342 83.99 7.36 35.30
C LYS A 342 83.64 6.82 36.68
N SER A 343 83.00 5.66 36.64
CA SER A 343 82.75 4.80 37.79
C SER A 343 84.03 4.02 38.11
N SER A 344 84.75 4.43 39.17
CA SER A 344 85.61 3.52 39.91
C SER A 344 84.77 2.81 40.95
N VAL A 345 84.37 1.56 40.64
CA VAL A 345 83.74 0.64 41.59
C VAL A 345 84.79 0.29 42.64
N VAL A 346 84.53 0.62 43.91
CA VAL A 346 85.29 0.05 45.05
C VAL A 346 84.29 -0.50 46.04
N SER A 347 84.35 -1.82 46.22
CA SER A 347 83.57 -2.70 47.10
C SER A 347 82.15 -3.06 46.67
N GLU A 348 82.00 -4.27 46.13
CA GLU A 348 80.78 -5.07 46.24
C GLU A 348 80.64 -5.49 47.70
N MET A 349 79.57 -5.05 48.38
CA MET A 349 79.14 -5.67 49.63
C MET A 349 77.98 -6.61 49.30
N THR A 350 78.22 -7.89 49.53
CA THR A 350 77.26 -8.98 49.31
C THR A 350 76.08 -8.84 50.27
N LEU A 351 74.88 -9.02 49.70
CA LEU A 351 73.57 -8.92 50.32
C LEU A 351 73.45 -9.70 51.64
N THR A 352 72.87 -9.07 52.67
CA THR A 352 72.07 -9.81 53.65
C THR A 352 70.62 -9.76 53.19
N ASP A 353 70.07 -10.89 52.76
CA ASP A 353 68.64 -11.08 52.53
C ASP A 353 67.88 -10.80 53.84
N GLN A 354 67.42 -9.56 54.05
CA GLN A 354 66.37 -9.29 55.01
C GLN A 354 65.06 -9.16 54.24
N LYS A 355 64.25 -10.22 54.28
CA LYS A 355 62.87 -10.16 53.84
C LYS A 355 62.13 -9.12 54.70
N TRP A 356 61.56 -8.10 54.06
CA TRP A 356 60.76 -7.06 54.74
C TRP A 356 59.46 -7.60 55.38
N ASP A 357 59.14 -8.90 55.23
CA ASP A 357 57.92 -9.49 55.77
C ASP A 357 57.85 -9.46 57.31
N ASP A 358 59.01 -9.45 58.00
CA ASP A 358 59.09 -9.45 59.46
C ASP A 358 58.81 -8.07 60.11
N GLN A 359 58.73 -6.98 59.32
CA GLN A 359 58.40 -5.63 59.83
C GLN A 359 56.99 -5.14 59.48
N LEU A 360 56.21 -5.92 58.70
CA LEU A 360 54.83 -5.58 58.37
C LEU A 360 53.87 -6.01 59.48
N LYS A 361 53.28 -5.04 60.19
CA LYS A 361 52.27 -5.28 61.24
C LYS A 361 51.15 -6.21 60.74
N THR A 362 50.56 -6.99 61.65
CA THR A 362 49.58 -8.08 61.39
C THR A 362 48.31 -7.74 60.58
N LYS A 363 48.10 -6.49 60.16
CA LYS A 363 46.94 -6.04 59.37
C LYS A 363 47.25 -5.71 57.90
N THR A 364 48.40 -6.08 57.37
CA THR A 364 48.72 -5.85 55.95
C THR A 364 48.10 -6.92 55.05
N SER A 365 47.36 -6.51 54.02
CA SER A 365 46.73 -7.40 53.03
C SER A 365 47.75 -8.34 52.37
N LYS A 366 47.32 -9.59 52.10
CA LYS A 366 48.14 -10.64 51.47
C LYS A 366 48.72 -10.19 50.12
N THR A 367 47.98 -9.36 49.39
CA THR A 367 48.39 -8.77 48.11
C THR A 367 49.56 -7.81 48.28
N TYR A 368 49.49 -6.93 49.28
CA TYR A 368 50.56 -5.97 49.58
C TYR A 368 51.81 -6.64 50.13
N LYS A 369 51.67 -7.71 50.93
CA LYS A 369 52.80 -8.54 51.36
C LYS A 369 53.50 -9.22 50.17
N ASN A 370 52.74 -9.68 49.18
CA ASN A 370 53.28 -10.33 48.00
C ASN A 370 54.02 -9.32 47.09
N LEU A 371 53.45 -8.13 46.87
CA LEU A 371 54.12 -7.03 46.18
C LEU A 371 55.40 -6.60 46.90
N ALA A 372 55.34 -6.45 48.23
CA ALA A 372 56.51 -6.08 49.02
C ALA A 372 57.63 -7.13 48.96
N SER A 373 57.30 -8.41 48.79
CA SER A 373 58.29 -9.49 48.63
C SER A 373 59.01 -9.51 47.27
N GLN A 374 58.49 -8.76 46.28
CA GLN A 374 59.07 -8.64 44.94
C GLN A 374 59.95 -7.39 44.80
N LEU A 375 59.90 -6.46 45.77
CA LEU A 375 60.74 -5.28 45.78
C LEU A 375 62.17 -5.66 46.13
N THR A 376 63.09 -5.39 45.20
CA THR A 376 64.53 -5.51 45.47
C THR A 376 65.09 -4.13 45.71
N VAL A 377 65.77 -3.96 46.86
CA VAL A 377 66.32 -2.68 47.27
C VAL A 377 67.83 -2.71 47.11
N GLU A 378 68.36 -1.91 46.19
CA GLU A 378 69.78 -1.78 45.93
C GLU A 378 70.27 -0.45 46.53
N ILE A 379 71.09 -0.53 47.58
CA ILE A 379 71.68 0.65 48.21
C ILE A 379 73.05 0.89 47.61
N ARG A 380 73.23 2.02 46.93
CA ARG A 380 74.53 2.43 46.38
C ARG A 380 75.09 3.58 47.19
N LYS A 381 76.35 3.45 47.58
CA LYS A 381 77.15 4.54 48.17
C LYS A 381 78.08 5.10 47.11
N VAL A 382 77.98 6.39 46.87
CA VAL A 382 78.86 7.10 45.95
C VAL A 382 79.62 8.15 46.74
N TYR A 383 80.94 8.16 46.55
CA TYR A 383 81.84 9.13 47.16
C TYR A 383 82.38 10.05 46.07
N LYS A 384 82.24 11.36 46.26
CA LYS A 384 82.89 12.38 45.44
C LYS A 384 83.49 13.44 46.35
N ASP A 385 84.79 13.68 46.20
CA ASP A 385 85.53 14.76 46.87
C ASP A 385 85.22 14.92 48.38
N ARG A 386 85.36 13.81 49.12
CA ARG A 386 85.15 13.66 50.58
C ARG A 386 83.72 13.84 51.10
N VAL A 387 82.72 14.01 50.23
CA VAL A 387 81.30 13.91 50.60
C VAL A 387 80.74 12.60 50.06
N GLY A 388 80.23 11.75 50.96
CA GLY A 388 79.56 10.50 50.61
C GLY A 388 78.05 10.67 50.71
N PHE A 389 77.30 10.27 49.70
CA PHE A 389 75.85 10.11 49.80
C PHE A 389 75.44 8.68 49.44
N SER A 390 74.43 8.19 50.15
CA SER A 390 73.82 6.89 49.89
C SER A 390 72.48 7.15 49.23
N TYR A 391 72.16 6.44 48.15
CA TYR A 391 70.82 6.45 47.59
C TYR A 391 70.33 5.03 47.42
N VAL A 392 69.01 4.88 47.49
CA VAL A 392 68.32 3.61 47.50
C VAL A 392 67.56 3.48 46.19
N ILE A 393 67.92 2.49 45.38
CA ILE A 393 67.17 2.15 44.18
C ILE A 393 66.21 1.02 44.56
N ILE A 394 64.92 1.28 44.47
CA ILE A 394 63.89 0.26 44.63
C ILE A 394 63.53 -0.23 43.22
N LYS A 395 63.81 -1.50 42.92
CA LYS A 395 63.48 -2.13 41.63
C LYS A 395 62.25 -3.03 41.81
N GLY A 396 61.31 -2.95 40.86
CA GLY A 396 60.10 -3.78 40.80
C GLY A 396 58.83 -3.09 41.32
N PHE A 397 58.39 -2.02 40.64
CA PHE A 397 57.04 -1.46 40.83
C PHE A 397 56.16 -1.77 39.63
#